data_AF-A0A662W7H2-F1
#
_entry.id   AF-A0A662W7H2-F1
#
_cell.length_a   1.000
_cell.length_b   1.000
_cell.length_c   1.000
_cell.angle_alpha   90.00
_cell.angle_beta   90.00
_cell.angle_gamma   90.00
#
_symmetry.space_group_name_H-M   'P 1'
#
loop_
_entity.id
_entity.type
_entity.pdbx_description
1 polymer ?
#
loop_
_entity_poly.entity_id
_entity_poly.type
_entity_poly.pdbx_seq_one_letter_code
_entity_poly.pdbx_strand_id
1 'polypeptide(L)' 'MGEEEAGEVRFVDTNIFLYVIQAHPEFGERSKEILERIDMGEEAITSLLNIAEICWWLEKHGK' A
#
# COMPACT_ATOMS: atom_id res chain seq x y z
N MET A 1 -1.80 -22.08 25.53
CA MET A 1 -2.01 -20.75 24.92
C MET A 1 -0.65 -20.32 24.43
N GLY A 2 -0.35 -20.59 23.16
CA GLY A 2 0.88 -20.10 22.56
C GLY A 2 0.73 -18.60 22.36
N GLU A 3 1.68 -17.84 22.85
CA GLU A 3 1.87 -16.46 22.41
C GLU A 3 2.11 -16.55 20.90
N GLU A 4 1.11 -16.14 20.11
CA GLU A 4 1.34 -15.83 18.70
C GLU A 4 2.44 -14.76 18.71
N GLU A 5 3.63 -15.13 18.25
CA GLU A 5 4.66 -14.16 17.89
C GLU A 5 3.98 -13.21 16.91
N ALA A 6 3.64 -12.01 17.39
CA ALA A 6 3.19 -10.93 16.54
C ALA A 6 4.36 -10.59 15.63
N GLY A 7 4.46 -11.29 14.49
CA GLY A 7 5.32 -10.89 13.40
C GLY A 7 5.05 -9.41 13.14
N GLU A 8 6.11 -8.66 12.86
CA GLU A 8 6.01 -7.21 12.67
C GLU A 8 5.11 -6.93 11.45
N VAL A 9 3.82 -6.68 11.70
CA VAL A 9 2.83 -6.45 10.65
C VAL A 9 3.21 -5.17 9.94
N ARG A 10 3.40 -5.25 8.62
CA ARG A 10 3.89 -4.13 7.83
C ARG A 10 2.78 -3.14 7.59
N PHE A 11 3.05 -1.86 7.84
CA PHE A 11 2.13 -0.78 7.53
C PHE A 11 2.39 -0.26 6.11
N VAL A 12 1.33 -0.14 5.31
CA VAL A 12 1.37 0.36 3.93
C VAL A 12 0.81 1.76 3.88
N ASP A 13 1.65 2.70 3.45
CA ASP A 13 1.31 4.11 3.33
C ASP A 13 0.69 4.48 1.96
N THR A 14 -0.01 5.62 1.90
CA THR A 14 -0.57 6.20 0.66
C THR A 14 0.44 6.22 -0.49
N ASN A 15 1.71 6.54 -0.20
CA ASN A 15 2.75 6.66 -1.22
C ASN A 15 2.96 5.38 -2.04
N ILE A 16 2.85 4.19 -1.43
CA ILE A 16 3.01 2.92 -2.16
C ILE A 16 1.95 2.79 -3.26
N PHE A 17 0.70 3.14 -2.95
CA PHE A 17 -0.38 3.13 -3.93
C PHE A 17 -0.17 4.19 -5.00
N LEU A 18 0.14 5.43 -4.59
CA LEU A 18 0.31 6.54 -5.52
C LEU A 18 1.50 6.39 -6.45
N TYR A 19 2.60 5.76 -6.02
CA TYR A 19 3.75 5.48 -6.88
C TYR A 19 3.44 4.46 -7.96
N VAL A 20 2.59 3.47 -7.67
CA VAL A 20 2.11 2.53 -8.69
C VAL A 20 1.16 3.24 -9.66
N ILE A 21 0.18 3.98 -9.15
CA ILE A 21 -0.82 4.69 -9.96
C ILE A 21 -0.16 5.68 -10.93
N GLN A 22 0.88 6.38 -10.48
CA GLN A 22 1.59 7.39 -11.27
C GLN A 22 2.75 6.83 -12.10
N ALA A 23 3.01 5.52 -12.06
CA ALA A 23 4.19 4.90 -12.65
C ALA A 23 5.49 5.67 -12.28
N HIS A 24 5.67 5.93 -10.99
CA HIS A 24 6.78 6.75 -10.49
C HIS A 24 8.12 6.18 -10.96
N PRO A 25 9.02 6.99 -11.56
CA PRO A 25 10.22 6.48 -12.25
C PRO A 25 11.20 5.73 -11.35
N GLU A 26 11.33 6.15 -10.08
CA GLU A 26 12.23 5.50 -9.12
C GLU A 26 11.54 4.43 -8.26
N PHE A 27 10.36 4.74 -7.72
CA PHE A 27 9.68 3.91 -6.72
C PHE A 27 8.51 3.06 -7.24
N GLY A 28 8.11 3.22 -8.50
CA GLY A 28 6.93 2.56 -9.07
C GLY A 28 7.05 1.04 -9.07
N GLU A 29 8.12 0.49 -9.64
CA GLU A 29 8.37 -0.96 -9.69
C GLU A 29 8.46 -1.56 -8.28
N ARG A 30 9.21 -0.92 -7.39
CA ARG A 30 9.36 -1.41 -6.00
C ARG A 30 8.02 -1.39 -5.25
N SER A 31 7.20 -0.37 -5.45
CA SER A 31 5.88 -0.28 -4.83
C SER A 31 4.92 -1.33 -5.38
N LYS A 32 5.02 -1.62 -6.69
CA LYS A 32 4.25 -2.67 -7.35
C LYS A 32 4.60 -4.05 -6.78
N GLU A 33 5.88 -4.37 -6.63
CA GLU A 33 6.32 -5.62 -5.99
C GLU A 33 5.77 -5.78 -4.55
N ILE A 34 5.70 -4.68 -3.79
CA ILE A 34 5.12 -4.70 -2.44
C ILE A 34 3.63 -5.04 -2.50
N LEU A 35 2.86 -4.40 -3.40
CA LEU A 35 1.43 -4.68 -3.55
C LEU A 35 1.17 -6.09 -4.10
N GLU A 36 2.00 -6.59 -5.01
CA GLU A 36 1.90 -7.98 -5.53
C GLU A 36 2.14 -9.01 -4.43
N ARG A 37 3.09 -8.76 -3.51
CA ARG A 37 3.31 -9.65 -2.36
C ARG A 37 2.12 -9.68 -1.42
N ILE A 38 1.48 -8.53 -1.19
CA ILE A 38 0.25 -8.43 -0.39
C ILE A 38 -0.90 -9.17 -1.09
N ASP A 39 -1.04 -9.01 -2.41
CA ASP A 39 -2.02 -9.75 -3.22
C ASP A 39 -1.80 -11.27 -3.17
N MET A 40 -0.54 -11.72 -3.07
CA MET A 40 -0.16 -13.12 -2.84
C MET A 40 -0.33 -13.61 -1.40
N GLY A 41 -0.81 -12.78 -0.48
CA GLY A 41 -1.13 -13.16 0.90
C GLY A 41 -0.13 -12.72 1.97
N GLU A 42 0.81 -11.83 1.66
CA GLU A 42 1.60 -11.16 2.71
C GLU A 42 0.70 -10.27 3.57
N GLU A 43 0.67 -10.54 4.88
CA GLU A 43 -0.08 -9.73 5.82
C GLU A 43 0.48 -8.31 5.91
N ALA A 44 -0.40 -7.34 5.69
CA ALA A 44 -0.09 -5.94 5.81
C ALA A 44 -1.34 -5.18 6.27
N ILE A 45 -1.13 -4.04 6.92
CA ILE A 45 -2.19 -3.15 7.37
C ILE A 45 -2.04 -1.78 6.72
N THR A 46 -3.16 -1.10 6.52
CA THR A 46 -3.17 0.32 6.19
C THR A 46 -4.26 1.01 7.01
N SER A 47 -4.29 2.33 6.98
CA SER A 47 -5.30 3.12 7.69
C SER A 47 -6.44 3.54 6.75
N LEU A 48 -7.65 3.72 7.30
CA LEU A 48 -8.76 4.32 6.58
C LEU A 48 -8.43 5.74 6.08
N LEU A 49 -7.55 6.46 6.79
CA LEU A 49 -7.10 7.79 6.40
C LEU A 49 -6.28 7.72 5.09
N ASN A 50 -5.39 6.74 4.97
CA ASN A 50 -4.58 6.55 3.76
C ASN A 50 -5.48 6.21 2.56
N ILE A 51 -6.48 5.35 2.76
CA ILE A 51 -7.47 5.05 1.71
C ILE A 51 -8.24 6.31 1.30
N ALA A 52 -8.68 7.14 2.24
CA ALA A 52 -9.37 8.40 1.94
C ALA A 52 -8.49 9.36 1.13
N GLU A 53 -7.20 9.44 1.44
CA GLU A 53 -6.24 10.26 0.69
C GLU A 53 -6.06 9.77 -0.76
N ILE A 54 -5.95 8.46 -0.96
CA ILE A 54 -5.87 7.85 -2.30
C ILE A 54 -7.12 8.16 -3.10
N CYS A 55 -8.31 7.96 -2.51
CA CYS A 55 -9.58 8.28 -3.16
C CYS A 55 -9.67 9.76 -3.54
N TRP A 56 -9.33 10.66 -2.61
CA TRP A 56 -9.30 12.10 -2.89
C TRP A 56 -8.33 12.45 -4.01
N TRP A 57 -7.13 11.85 -4.03
CA TRP A 57 -6.16 12.07 -5.09
C TRP A 57 -6.72 11.61 -6.45
N LEU A 58 -7.34 10.42 -6.50
CA LEU A 58 -7.98 9.88 -7.70
C LEU A 58 -9.15 10.74 -8.18
N GLU A 59 -9.97 11.30 -7.29
CA GLU A 59 -11.05 12.22 -7.69
C GLU A 59 -10.52 13.53 -8.30
N LYS A 60 -9.33 13.98 -7.88
CA LYS A 60 -8.71 15.21 -8.39
C LYS A 60 -7.94 15.00 -9.69
N HIS A 61 -7.44 13.79 -9.95
CA HIS A 61 -6.53 13.51 -11.06
C HIS A 61 -7.06 12.46 -12.06
N GLY A 62 -8.09 11.71 -11.69
CA GLY A 62 -8.85 10.84 -12.57
C GLY A 62 -9.83 11.68 -13.38
N LYS A 63 -9.65 11.70 -14.70
CA LYS A 63 -10.67 12.19 -15.63
C LYS A 63 -11.80 11.18 -15.76
#